data_AF-A0A538ARN9-F1
#
_entry.id   AF-A0A538ARN9-F1
#
_cell.length_a   1.000
_cell.length_b   1.000
_cell.length_c   1.000
_cell.angle_alpha   90.00
_cell.angle_beta   90.00
_cell.angle_gamma   90.00
#
_symmetry.space_group_name_H-M   'P 1'
#
loop_
_entity.id
_entity.type
_entity.pdbx_description
1 polymer ?
#
loop_
_entity_poly.entity_id
_entity_poly.type
_entity_poly.pdbx_seq_one_letter_code
_entity_poly.pdbx_strand_id
1 'polypeptide(L)'
;LADLIVLGGCAAVEQAAKDAGHNVMVPFKPGRTDASQEQTDVESFAVLEPTYDGFRNYVRPGEKLPPEELLVERAYMLDLTAPEMTVLIGGMRALNANVGQSQHGIFTDRPETLTNDFFVNLLDMSTEWKASTETENAYEGRDRATGKAKHTATAVDLVFGSNSQLRAISEVYAQDDSKEKFVRDFVAAWDKVMNLDRFDLA
;
A
#
# COMPACT_ATOMS: atom_id res chain seq x y z
N LEU A 1 12.44 -7.71 20.59
CA LEU A 1 12.54 -7.66 19.12
C LEU A 1 11.26 -7.10 18.50
N ALA A 2 10.08 -7.53 18.92
CA ALA A 2 8.78 -7.08 18.42
C ALA A 2 8.66 -5.54 18.36
N ASP A 3 8.99 -4.84 19.45
CA ASP A 3 9.00 -3.38 19.48
C ASP A 3 10.01 -2.76 18.50
N LEU A 4 11.17 -3.37 18.28
CA LEU A 4 12.19 -2.87 17.36
C LEU A 4 11.77 -3.03 15.89
N ILE A 5 11.01 -4.08 15.57
CA ILE A 5 10.46 -4.26 14.21
C ILE A 5 9.49 -3.12 13.90
N VAL A 6 8.58 -2.82 14.84
CA VAL A 6 7.63 -1.70 14.69
C VAL A 6 8.35 -0.35 14.66
N LEU A 7 9.31 -0.13 15.57
CA LEU A 7 10.09 1.11 15.63
C LEU A 7 10.92 1.33 14.36
N GLY A 8 11.47 0.27 13.78
CA GLY A 8 12.15 0.32 12.48
C GLY A 8 11.21 0.76 11.36
N GLY A 9 9.97 0.28 11.37
CA GLY A 9 8.92 0.75 10.47
C GLY A 9 8.58 2.22 10.66
N CYS A 10 8.40 2.67 11.91
CA CYS A 10 8.18 4.09 12.23
C CYS A 10 9.32 4.97 11.69
N ALA A 11 10.58 4.60 11.95
CA ALA A 11 11.74 5.34 11.49
C ALA A 11 11.83 5.40 9.95
N ALA A 12 11.49 4.32 9.25
CA ALA A 12 11.48 4.29 7.79
C ALA A 12 10.40 5.23 7.21
N VAL A 13 9.20 5.26 7.81
CA VAL A 13 8.13 6.17 7.39
C VAL A 13 8.50 7.63 7.66
N GLU A 14 9.08 7.95 8.82
CA GLU A 14 9.57 9.29 9.14
C GLU A 14 10.67 9.75 8.16
N GLN A 15 11.60 8.86 7.83
CA GLN A 15 12.67 9.13 6.86
C GLN A 15 12.10 9.40 5.46
N ALA A 16 11.19 8.54 4.98
CA ALA A 16 10.57 8.71 3.67
C ALA A 16 9.71 9.99 3.57
N ALA A 17 9.04 10.37 4.66
CA ALA A 17 8.33 11.65 4.74
C ALA A 17 9.30 12.85 4.71
N LYS A 18 10.42 12.74 5.42
CA LYS A 18 11.47 13.77 5.42
C LYS A 18 12.09 13.96 4.04
N ASP A 19 12.32 12.87 3.32
CA ASP A 19 12.82 12.90 1.94
C ASP A 19 11.80 13.56 0.99
N ALA A 20 10.50 13.48 1.32
CA ALA A 20 9.43 14.20 0.63
C ALA A 20 9.32 15.67 1.05
N GLY A 21 10.14 16.14 2.01
CA GLY A 21 10.12 17.50 2.54
C GLY A 21 9.15 17.71 3.71
N HIS A 22 8.62 16.65 4.31
CA HIS A 22 7.67 16.70 5.42
C HIS A 22 8.32 16.21 6.72
N ASN A 23 8.30 17.05 7.76
CA ASN A 23 8.77 16.65 9.08
C ASN A 23 7.58 16.12 9.90
N VAL A 24 7.47 14.80 10.01
CA VAL A 24 6.42 14.12 10.77
C VAL A 24 7.01 13.25 11.87
N MET A 25 6.21 12.98 12.89
CA MET A 25 6.53 12.04 13.95
C MET A 25 5.49 10.92 13.90
N VAL A 26 5.95 9.69 13.74
CA VAL A 26 5.09 8.51 13.76
C VAL A 26 4.92 8.10 15.22
N PRO A 27 3.67 8.00 15.74
CA PRO A 27 3.46 7.56 17.11
C PRO A 27 4.06 6.16 17.34
N PHE A 28 4.66 5.97 18.50
CA PHE A 28 5.21 4.67 18.91
C PHE A 28 4.90 4.42 20.38
N LYS A 29 4.31 3.27 20.66
CA LYS A 29 3.98 2.82 22.02
C LYS A 29 4.78 1.53 22.28
N PRO A 30 5.79 1.53 23.16
CA PRO A 30 6.51 0.31 23.51
C PRO A 30 5.63 -0.64 24.32
N GLY A 31 6.15 -1.83 24.60
CA GLY A 31 5.53 -2.84 25.47
C GLY A 31 5.32 -4.19 24.81
N ARG A 32 5.61 -4.36 23.51
CA ARG A 32 5.52 -5.68 22.87
C ARG A 32 6.63 -6.59 23.38
N THR A 33 6.29 -7.85 23.62
CA THR A 33 7.24 -8.89 24.05
C THR A 33 7.50 -9.89 22.95
N ASP A 34 8.63 -10.60 23.04
CA ASP A 34 8.97 -11.66 22.09
C ASP A 34 8.40 -13.00 22.60
N ALA A 35 7.46 -13.59 21.85
CA ALA A 35 6.96 -14.93 22.14
C ALA A 35 8.00 -15.99 21.74
N SER A 36 8.10 -17.07 22.52
CA SER A 36 8.99 -18.19 22.21
C SER A 36 8.34 -19.20 21.26
N GLN A 37 9.14 -20.07 20.66
CA GLN A 37 8.62 -21.12 19.78
C GLN A 37 7.69 -22.08 20.52
N GLU A 38 7.95 -22.36 21.79
CA GLU A 38 7.13 -23.23 22.65
C GLU A 38 5.74 -22.63 22.93
N GLN A 39 5.59 -21.31 22.77
CA GLN A 39 4.31 -20.60 22.89
C GLN A 39 3.56 -20.50 21.55
N THR A 40 4.12 -21.06 20.47
CA THR A 40 3.61 -20.91 19.10
C THR A 40 3.26 -22.28 18.52
N ASP A 41 1.96 -22.55 18.40
CA ASP A 41 1.42 -23.71 17.68
C ASP A 41 1.45 -23.43 16.17
N VAL A 42 2.36 -24.07 15.46
CA VAL A 42 2.65 -23.80 14.04
C VAL A 42 1.43 -24.10 13.16
N GLU A 43 0.73 -25.19 13.44
CA GLU A 43 -0.46 -25.63 12.72
C GLU A 43 -1.59 -24.60 12.86
N SER A 44 -1.76 -24.03 14.05
CA SER A 44 -2.75 -22.98 14.29
C SER A 44 -2.42 -21.66 13.56
N PHE A 45 -1.14 -21.31 13.43
CA PHE A 45 -0.70 -20.10 12.73
C PHE A 45 -0.75 -20.23 11.20
N ALA A 46 -0.82 -21.44 10.66
CA ALA A 46 -0.86 -21.66 9.21
C ALA A 46 -2.04 -20.94 8.53
N VAL A 47 -3.17 -20.75 9.22
CA VAL A 47 -4.33 -20.03 8.68
C VAL A 47 -4.09 -18.53 8.49
N LEU A 48 -3.04 -17.97 9.10
CA LEU A 48 -2.65 -16.57 8.98
C LEU A 48 -1.70 -16.32 7.80
N GLU A 49 -1.27 -17.37 7.09
CA GLU A 49 -0.45 -17.21 5.88
C GLU A 49 -1.28 -16.48 4.81
N PRO A 50 -0.89 -15.26 4.38
CA PRO A 50 -1.64 -14.53 3.38
C PRO A 50 -1.54 -15.25 2.03
N THR A 51 -2.67 -15.67 1.46
CA THR A 51 -2.74 -16.11 0.06
C THR A 51 -2.78 -14.92 -0.90
N TYR A 52 -3.07 -13.73 -0.39
CA TYR A 52 -3.04 -12.46 -1.09
C TYR A 52 -2.68 -11.33 -0.13
N ASP A 53 -2.06 -10.28 -0.66
CA ASP A 53 -1.77 -9.05 0.07
C ASP A 53 -1.61 -7.90 -0.93
N GLY A 54 -2.73 -7.21 -1.20
CA GLY A 54 -2.74 -6.08 -2.14
C GLY A 54 -1.86 -4.90 -1.70
N PHE A 55 -1.64 -4.73 -0.39
CA PHE A 55 -0.75 -3.69 0.13
C PHE A 55 0.70 -3.90 -0.30
N ARG A 56 1.12 -5.16 -0.50
CA ARG A 56 2.45 -5.52 -1.04
C ARG A 56 2.40 -6.06 -2.48
N ASN A 57 1.29 -5.82 -3.20
CA ASN A 57 1.04 -6.26 -4.57
C ASN A 57 1.32 -7.77 -4.79
N TYR A 58 0.81 -8.60 -3.89
CA TYR A 58 1.02 -10.05 -3.89
C TYR A 58 -0.29 -10.82 -4.03
N VAL A 59 -0.28 -11.83 -4.90
CA VAL A 59 -1.34 -12.83 -5.03
C VAL A 59 -0.68 -14.18 -5.26
N ARG A 60 -1.09 -15.21 -4.51
CA ARG A 60 -0.59 -16.57 -4.67
C ARG A 60 -1.03 -17.13 -6.03
N PRO A 61 -0.18 -17.87 -6.74
CA PRO A 61 -0.58 -18.57 -7.97
C PRO A 61 -1.78 -19.49 -7.74
N GLY A 62 -2.75 -19.44 -8.66
CA GLY A 62 -3.95 -20.28 -8.62
C GLY A 62 -5.12 -19.70 -7.82
N GLU A 63 -4.94 -18.51 -7.22
CA GLU A 63 -6.05 -17.76 -6.62
C GLU A 63 -7.10 -17.41 -7.68
N LYS A 64 -8.38 -17.60 -7.35
CA LYS A 64 -9.48 -17.51 -8.32
C LYS A 64 -10.27 -16.22 -8.22
N LEU A 65 -10.25 -15.58 -7.06
CA LEU A 65 -10.96 -14.35 -6.83
C LEU A 65 -10.21 -13.17 -7.45
N PRO A 66 -10.92 -12.14 -7.95
CA PRO A 66 -10.29 -10.93 -8.45
C PRO A 66 -9.41 -10.27 -7.36
N PRO A 67 -8.17 -9.88 -7.66
CA PRO A 67 -7.26 -9.28 -6.68
C PRO A 67 -7.82 -8.05 -5.95
N GLU A 68 -8.69 -7.28 -6.61
CA GLU A 68 -9.37 -6.12 -6.04
C GLU A 68 -10.44 -6.49 -4.99
N GLU A 69 -11.10 -7.64 -5.12
CA GLU A 69 -12.04 -8.14 -4.10
C GLU A 69 -11.26 -8.62 -2.87
N LEU A 70 -10.16 -9.34 -3.12
CA LEU A 70 -9.24 -9.80 -2.09
C LEU A 70 -8.62 -8.62 -1.32
N LEU A 71 -8.27 -7.53 -2.00
CA LEU A 71 -7.81 -6.30 -1.33
C LEU A 71 -8.85 -5.79 -0.31
N VAL A 72 -10.13 -5.72 -0.71
CA VAL A 72 -11.20 -5.24 0.17
C VAL A 72 -11.39 -6.19 1.36
N GLU A 73 -11.31 -7.50 1.13
CA GLU A 73 -11.34 -8.49 2.21
C GLU A 73 -10.17 -8.31 3.18
N ARG A 74 -8.94 -8.08 2.68
CA ARG A 74 -7.77 -7.79 3.54
C ARG A 74 -8.00 -6.53 4.36
N ALA A 75 -8.50 -5.47 3.73
CA ALA A 75 -8.75 -4.21 4.39
C ALA A 75 -9.79 -4.36 5.51
N TYR A 76 -10.84 -5.15 5.28
CA TYR A 76 -11.83 -5.50 6.29
C TYR A 76 -11.22 -6.23 7.48
N MET A 77 -10.35 -7.22 7.26
CA MET A 77 -9.66 -7.94 8.35
C MET A 77 -8.74 -7.03 9.19
N LEU A 78 -8.27 -5.93 8.60
CA LEU A 78 -7.43 -4.93 9.27
C LEU A 78 -8.23 -3.75 9.84
N ASP A 79 -9.56 -3.86 9.90
CA ASP A 79 -10.49 -2.83 10.36
C ASP A 79 -10.30 -1.48 9.62
N LEU A 80 -9.95 -1.52 8.33
CA LEU A 80 -9.69 -0.31 7.55
C LEU A 80 -10.95 0.21 6.86
N THR A 81 -11.13 1.52 6.92
CA THR A 81 -12.09 2.23 6.06
C THR A 81 -11.57 2.36 4.63
N ALA A 82 -12.45 2.65 3.67
CA ALA A 82 -12.02 2.87 2.28
C ALA A 82 -10.95 3.99 2.14
N PRO A 83 -11.05 5.15 2.83
CA PRO A 83 -9.99 6.16 2.78
C PRO A 83 -8.65 5.71 3.38
N GLU A 84 -8.67 4.93 4.47
CA GLU A 84 -7.46 4.37 5.08
C GLU A 84 -6.80 3.33 4.17
N MET A 85 -7.60 2.45 3.56
CA MET A 85 -7.12 1.51 2.55
C MET A 85 -6.48 2.24 1.36
N THR A 86 -7.15 3.27 0.82
CA THR A 86 -6.63 4.07 -0.30
C THR A 86 -5.29 4.71 0.04
N VAL A 87 -5.19 5.41 1.18
CA VAL A 87 -3.96 6.11 1.56
C VAL A 87 -2.81 5.12 1.80
N LEU A 88 -3.09 3.97 2.41
CA LEU A 88 -2.09 2.91 2.61
C LEU A 88 -1.59 2.34 1.28
N ILE A 89 -2.46 2.07 0.29
CA ILE A 89 -2.02 1.60 -1.02
C ILE A 89 -1.09 2.61 -1.68
N GLY A 90 -1.48 3.88 -1.74
CA GLY A 90 -0.66 4.93 -2.35
C GLY A 90 0.71 5.06 -1.68
N GLY A 91 0.75 5.05 -0.35
CA GLY A 91 2.00 5.15 0.40
C GLY A 91 2.87 3.90 0.29
N MET A 92 2.30 2.70 0.35
CA MET A 92 3.07 1.46 0.19
C MET A 92 3.71 1.34 -1.20
N ARG A 93 3.05 1.86 -2.25
CA ARG A 93 3.65 1.99 -3.58
C ARG A 93 4.76 3.03 -3.63
N ALA A 94 4.58 4.20 -3.00
CA ALA A 94 5.64 5.20 -2.90
C ALA A 94 6.89 4.67 -2.17
N LEU A 95 6.68 3.87 -1.13
CA LEU A 95 7.74 3.23 -0.34
C LEU A 95 8.36 1.99 -0.99
N ASN A 96 7.94 1.62 -2.20
CA ASN A 96 8.44 0.44 -2.92
C ASN A 96 8.36 -0.88 -2.10
N ALA A 97 7.28 -1.04 -1.34
CA ALA A 97 7.09 -2.15 -0.40
C ALA A 97 6.51 -3.43 -1.04
N ASN A 98 6.64 -3.59 -2.36
CA ASN A 98 6.09 -4.75 -3.08
C ASN A 98 6.91 -6.03 -2.81
N VAL A 99 6.22 -7.18 -2.80
CA VAL A 99 6.88 -8.49 -2.76
C VAL A 99 7.81 -8.65 -3.96
N GLY A 100 9.03 -9.13 -3.72
CA GLY A 100 10.03 -9.35 -4.76
C GLY A 100 10.47 -8.10 -5.50
N GLN A 101 10.24 -6.90 -4.92
CA GLN A 101 10.56 -5.61 -5.54
C GLN A 101 9.90 -5.43 -6.92
N SER A 102 8.71 -6.03 -7.11
CA SER A 102 7.92 -5.84 -8.32
C SER A 102 7.63 -4.36 -8.57
N GLN A 103 7.69 -3.94 -9.83
CA GLN A 103 7.47 -2.55 -10.23
C GLN A 103 5.99 -2.22 -10.50
N HIS A 104 5.08 -3.18 -10.31
CA HIS A 104 3.65 -2.95 -10.48
C HIS A 104 3.13 -1.90 -9.48
N GLY A 105 2.49 -0.86 -9.99
CA GLY A 105 1.93 0.22 -9.17
C GLY A 105 2.94 1.23 -8.66
N ILE A 106 4.25 1.06 -8.93
CA ILE A 106 5.29 2.01 -8.53
C ILE A 106 5.28 3.17 -9.53
N PHE A 107 4.35 4.11 -9.34
CA PHE A 107 4.18 5.26 -10.21
C PHE A 107 4.94 6.47 -9.68
N THR A 108 6.26 6.33 -9.54
CA THR A 108 7.14 7.43 -9.12
C THR A 108 8.56 7.19 -9.63
N ASP A 109 9.29 8.27 -9.86
CA ASP A 109 10.72 8.26 -10.20
C ASP A 109 11.62 8.39 -8.95
N ARG A 110 11.00 8.51 -7.77
CA ARG A 110 11.67 8.68 -6.46
C ARG A 110 11.12 7.67 -5.45
N PRO A 111 11.34 6.36 -5.67
CA PRO A 111 10.92 5.34 -4.71
C PRO A 111 11.53 5.62 -3.33
N GLU A 112 10.85 5.14 -2.29
CA GLU A 112 11.23 5.35 -0.88
C GLU A 112 11.04 6.81 -0.40
N THR A 113 10.42 7.66 -1.22
CA THR A 113 9.99 9.01 -0.84
C THR A 113 8.48 9.05 -0.69
N LEU A 114 7.95 9.40 0.48
CA LEU A 114 6.51 9.28 0.79
C LEU A 114 5.71 10.44 0.17
N THR A 115 5.23 10.23 -1.06
CA THR A 115 4.54 11.24 -1.87
C THR A 115 3.21 10.70 -2.41
N ASN A 116 2.33 11.60 -2.84
CA ASN A 116 1.06 11.25 -3.49
C ASN A 116 1.21 10.90 -4.98
N ASP A 117 2.43 10.63 -5.45
CA ASP A 117 2.74 10.41 -6.88
C ASP A 117 1.92 9.25 -7.47
N PHE A 118 1.61 8.22 -6.67
CA PHE A 118 0.73 7.12 -7.07
C PHE A 118 -0.60 7.64 -7.63
N PHE A 119 -1.29 8.53 -6.91
CA PHE A 119 -2.60 9.03 -7.33
C PHE A 119 -2.50 10.01 -8.50
N VAL A 120 -1.49 10.88 -8.47
CA VAL A 120 -1.24 11.85 -9.56
C VAL A 120 -1.04 11.12 -10.88
N ASN A 121 -0.18 10.10 -10.90
CA ASN A 121 0.14 9.35 -12.11
C ASN A 121 -0.94 8.34 -12.51
N LEU A 122 -1.67 7.76 -11.56
CA LEU A 122 -2.81 6.89 -11.85
C LEU A 122 -3.94 7.65 -12.56
N LEU A 123 -4.21 8.88 -12.14
CA LEU A 123 -5.32 9.70 -12.65
C LEU A 123 -4.93 10.57 -13.86
N ASP A 124 -3.66 10.56 -14.26
CA ASP A 124 -3.18 11.24 -15.45
C ASP A 124 -3.76 10.62 -16.73
N MET A 125 -4.64 11.38 -17.40
CA MET A 125 -5.31 10.97 -18.63
C MET A 125 -4.39 10.85 -19.84
N SER A 126 -3.15 11.34 -19.74
CA SER A 126 -2.10 11.10 -20.74
C SER A 126 -1.69 9.62 -20.79
N THR A 127 -1.94 8.86 -19.72
CA THR A 127 -1.67 7.43 -19.67
C THR A 127 -2.91 6.64 -20.11
N GLU A 128 -2.71 5.71 -21.05
CA GLU A 128 -3.70 4.72 -21.44
C GLU A 128 -3.30 3.35 -20.90
N TRP A 129 -4.23 2.67 -20.22
CA TRP A 129 -4.01 1.34 -19.64
C TRP A 129 -4.57 0.24 -20.54
N LYS A 130 -3.78 -0.79 -20.80
CA LYS A 130 -4.19 -2.01 -21.52
C LYS A 130 -3.74 -3.24 -20.76
N ALA A 131 -4.51 -4.32 -20.84
CA ALA A 131 -4.06 -5.61 -20.32
C ALA A 131 -2.75 -6.00 -21.02
N SER A 132 -1.76 -6.49 -20.26
CA SER A 132 -0.50 -6.95 -20.83
C SER A 132 -0.72 -8.21 -21.66
N THR A 133 -0.02 -8.31 -22.77
CA THR A 133 0.02 -9.53 -23.59
C THR A 133 1.12 -10.50 -23.15
N GLU A 134 2.03 -10.05 -22.28
CA GLU A 134 3.22 -10.79 -21.87
C GLU A 134 3.10 -11.34 -20.45
N THR A 135 2.39 -10.63 -19.57
CA THR A 135 2.26 -10.98 -18.16
C THR A 135 0.79 -11.11 -17.78
N GLU A 136 0.40 -12.29 -17.29
CA GLU A 136 -0.95 -12.54 -16.79
C GLU A 136 -1.26 -11.64 -15.59
N ASN A 137 -2.51 -11.15 -15.49
CA ASN A 137 -2.99 -10.27 -14.42
C ASN A 137 -2.23 -8.94 -14.26
N ALA A 138 -1.47 -8.54 -15.30
CA ALA A 138 -0.80 -7.26 -15.35
C ALA A 138 -1.38 -6.36 -16.44
N TYR A 139 -1.19 -5.06 -16.27
CA TYR A 139 -1.58 -4.01 -17.18
C TYR A 139 -0.37 -3.13 -17.50
N GLU A 140 -0.33 -2.63 -18.72
CA GLU A 140 0.68 -1.70 -19.21
C GLU A 140 0.05 -0.33 -19.40
N GLY A 141 0.62 0.66 -18.72
CA GLY A 141 0.31 2.07 -18.90
C GLY A 141 1.24 2.67 -19.95
N ARG A 142 0.66 3.18 -21.04
CA ARG A 142 1.40 3.78 -22.16
C ARG A 142 1.00 5.23 -22.33
N ASP A 143 1.96 6.06 -22.71
CA ASP A 143 1.67 7.43 -23.13
C ASP A 143 0.73 7.42 -24.35
N ARG A 144 -0.39 8.14 -24.27
CA ARG A 144 -1.46 8.10 -25.28
C ARG A 144 -1.03 8.70 -26.62
N ALA A 145 -0.09 9.66 -26.61
CA ALA A 145 0.36 10.33 -27.82
C ALA A 145 1.46 9.54 -28.56
N THR A 146 2.38 8.93 -27.81
CA THR A 146 3.58 8.29 -28.35
C THR A 146 3.52 6.76 -28.34
N GLY A 147 2.63 6.17 -27.54
CA GLY A 147 2.55 4.72 -27.31
C GLY A 147 3.67 4.14 -26.45
N LYS A 148 4.58 4.98 -25.94
CA LYS A 148 5.72 4.55 -25.12
C LYS A 148 5.23 4.02 -23.77
N ALA A 149 5.75 2.88 -23.34
CA ALA A 149 5.48 2.33 -22.01
C ALA A 149 5.99 3.28 -20.92
N LYS A 150 5.13 3.57 -19.94
CA LYS A 150 5.41 4.40 -18.76
C LYS A 150 5.48 3.55 -17.50
N HIS A 151 4.44 2.75 -17.25
CA HIS A 151 4.27 2.00 -16.01
C HIS A 151 3.66 0.62 -16.25
N THR A 152 3.77 -0.24 -15.24
CA THR A 152 2.99 -1.48 -15.16
C THR A 152 2.19 -1.50 -13.86
N ALA A 153 1.10 -2.25 -13.84
CA ALA A 153 0.16 -2.27 -12.72
C ALA A 153 -0.58 -3.61 -12.64
N THR A 154 -1.17 -3.91 -11.50
CA THR A 154 -2.17 -4.99 -11.36
C THR A 154 -3.57 -4.39 -11.19
N ALA A 155 -4.59 -5.26 -11.14
CA ALA A 155 -5.96 -4.83 -10.84
C ALA A 155 -6.08 -4.12 -9.47
N VAL A 156 -5.25 -4.51 -8.49
CA VAL A 156 -5.15 -3.87 -7.16
C VAL A 156 -4.79 -2.39 -7.28
N ASP A 157 -3.93 -2.03 -8.24
CA ASP A 157 -3.53 -0.65 -8.44
C ASP A 157 -4.60 0.13 -9.23
N LEU A 158 -5.14 -0.48 -10.29
CA LEU A 158 -6.07 0.18 -11.21
C LEU A 158 -7.49 0.32 -10.67
N VAL A 159 -7.90 -0.47 -9.67
CA VAL A 159 -9.23 -0.34 -9.04
C VAL A 159 -9.47 1.06 -8.47
N PHE A 160 -8.41 1.73 -8.02
CA PHE A 160 -8.43 3.10 -7.50
C PHE A 160 -8.65 4.17 -8.57
N GLY A 161 -8.57 3.80 -9.85
CA GLY A 161 -8.90 4.64 -11.00
C GLY A 161 -10.22 4.27 -11.69
N SER A 162 -10.78 3.09 -11.38
CA SER A 162 -11.95 2.51 -12.07
C SER A 162 -13.23 2.48 -11.22
N ASN A 163 -13.16 2.09 -9.94
CA ASN A 163 -14.30 2.12 -9.04
C ASN A 163 -14.65 3.57 -8.70
N SER A 164 -15.89 4.00 -8.90
CA SER A 164 -16.28 5.40 -8.75
C SER A 164 -16.05 5.97 -7.34
N GLN A 165 -16.24 5.17 -6.29
CA GLN A 165 -16.03 5.62 -4.91
C GLN A 165 -14.53 5.70 -4.58
N LEU A 166 -13.76 4.66 -4.94
CA LEU A 166 -12.31 4.68 -4.71
C LEU A 166 -11.62 5.77 -5.54
N ARG A 167 -12.09 6.00 -6.78
CA ARG A 167 -11.62 7.08 -7.62
C ARG A 167 -11.87 8.45 -6.98
N ALA A 168 -13.06 8.68 -6.42
CA ALA A 168 -13.36 9.94 -5.74
C ALA A 168 -12.40 10.19 -4.56
N ILE A 169 -11.99 9.15 -3.83
CA ILE A 169 -10.99 9.26 -2.76
C ILE A 169 -9.60 9.52 -3.34
N SER A 170 -9.20 8.80 -4.39
CA SER A 170 -7.93 9.01 -5.09
C SER A 170 -7.81 10.44 -5.63
N GLU A 171 -8.89 11.00 -6.16
CA GLU A 171 -8.94 12.38 -6.65
C GLU A 171 -8.62 13.39 -5.56
N VAL A 172 -9.11 13.18 -4.32
CA VAL A 172 -8.72 14.01 -3.17
C VAL A 172 -7.22 13.95 -2.94
N TYR A 173 -6.62 12.76 -2.89
CA TYR A 173 -5.17 12.63 -2.64
C TYR A 173 -4.31 13.07 -3.82
N ALA A 174 -4.83 13.13 -5.05
CA ALA A 174 -4.11 13.62 -6.22
C ALA A 174 -4.06 15.16 -6.34
N GLN A 175 -4.82 15.90 -5.52
CA GLN A 175 -4.82 17.37 -5.56
C GLN A 175 -3.45 17.95 -5.19
N ASP A 176 -3.13 19.10 -5.77
CA ASP A 176 -1.86 19.80 -5.54
C ASP A 176 -1.65 20.19 -4.07
N ASP A 177 -2.73 20.48 -3.34
CA ASP A 177 -2.76 20.87 -1.93
C ASP A 177 -2.91 19.69 -0.96
N SER A 178 -3.01 18.45 -1.47
CA SER A 178 -3.19 17.24 -0.64
C SER A 178 -1.90 16.57 -0.19
N LYS A 179 -0.72 17.08 -0.55
CA LYS A 179 0.58 16.44 -0.23
C LYS A 179 0.80 16.22 1.27
N GLU A 180 0.62 17.26 2.08
CA GLU A 180 0.76 17.16 3.54
C GLU A 180 -0.36 16.31 4.16
N LYS A 181 -1.60 16.46 3.65
CA LYS A 181 -2.74 15.64 4.07
C LYS A 181 -2.47 14.15 3.83
N PHE A 182 -1.95 13.80 2.66
CA PHE A 182 -1.60 12.43 2.30
C PHE A 182 -0.60 11.83 3.27
N VAL A 183 0.50 12.53 3.57
CA VAL A 183 1.52 12.04 4.52
C VAL A 183 0.92 11.84 5.91
N ARG A 184 0.17 12.82 6.42
CA ARG A 184 -0.45 12.71 7.75
C ARG A 184 -1.44 11.55 7.82
N ASP A 185 -2.30 11.42 6.82
CA ASP A 185 -3.33 10.39 6.80
C ASP A 185 -2.71 8.99 6.59
N PHE A 186 -1.60 8.88 5.83
CA PHE A 186 -0.80 7.66 5.74
C PHE A 186 -0.21 7.27 7.09
N VAL A 187 0.42 8.22 7.81
CA VAL A 187 0.99 7.98 9.15
C VAL A 187 -0.08 7.52 10.13
N ALA A 188 -1.27 8.13 10.09
CA ALA A 188 -2.38 7.74 10.96
C ALA A 188 -2.86 6.31 10.67
N ALA A 189 -3.02 5.95 9.38
CA ALA A 189 -3.42 4.61 8.99
C ALA A 189 -2.33 3.56 9.31
N TRP A 190 -1.06 3.90 9.15
CA TRP A 190 0.08 3.07 9.53
C TRP A 190 0.08 2.79 11.05
N ASP A 191 -0.02 3.85 11.88
CA ASP A 191 -0.07 3.72 13.34
C ASP A 191 -1.27 2.86 13.80
N LYS A 192 -2.43 3.03 13.16
CA LYS A 192 -3.60 2.17 13.40
C LYS A 192 -3.26 0.69 13.19
N VAL A 193 -2.74 0.33 12.02
CA VAL A 193 -2.40 -1.07 11.69
C VAL A 193 -1.35 -1.63 12.66
N MET A 194 -0.35 -0.83 13.02
CA MET A 194 0.69 -1.25 13.97
C MET A 194 0.16 -1.54 15.37
N ASN A 195 -1.02 -1.01 15.75
CA ASN A 195 -1.58 -1.17 17.08
C ASN A 195 -2.86 -2.02 17.14
N LEU A 196 -3.23 -2.74 16.07
CA LEU A 196 -4.44 -3.59 16.04
C LEU A 196 -4.44 -4.71 17.11
N ASP A 197 -3.28 -5.14 17.59
CA ASP A 197 -3.14 -6.19 18.60
C ASP A 197 -2.85 -5.66 20.03
N ARG A 198 -2.79 -4.34 20.20
CA ARG A 198 -2.38 -3.68 21.46
C ARG A 198 -3.52 -3.55 22.47
N PHE A 199 -4.18 -4.68 22.74
CA PHE A 199 -5.25 -4.77 23.75
C PHE A 199 -4.76 -4.50 25.18
N ASP A 200 -3.45 -4.56 25.42
CA ASP A 200 -2.81 -4.19 26.69
C ASP A 200 -2.90 -2.68 27.00
N LEU A 201 -3.18 -1.85 25.99
CA LEU A 201 -3.25 -0.39 26.11
C LEU A 201 -4.69 0.15 26.03
N ALA A 202 -5.68 -0.72 25.84
CA ALA A 202 -7.08 -0.38 25.55
C ALA A 202 -7.94 -0.22 26.82
#